data_AF-A0A059E111-F1
#
_entry.id   AF-A0A059E111-F1
#
_cell.length_a   1.000
_cell.length_b   1.000
_cell.length_c   1.000
_cell.angle_alpha   90.00
_cell.angle_beta   90.00
_cell.angle_gamma   90.00
#
_symmetry.space_group_name_H-M   'P 1'
#
loop_
_entity.id
_entity.type
_entity.pdbx_description
1 polymer ?
#
loop_
_entity_poly.entity_id
_entity_poly.type
_entity_poly.pdbx_seq_one_letter_code
_entity_poly.pdbx_strand_id
1 'polypeptide(L)'
;MGAFCMAGNMRTSDTGVELIKSFEGFRARASRLPDGKWLIGYGHTETARAGLKVSPFDAELILRYRDLKRIEDHLAQQVFTPLAQNEFDSLVSFAFNIGLKAFDASDVLAHLNSGDRILASEAMSSWRRGRVDGQIRVIDGLVRRRAVEVAMFLDTPRQRVAIPSALVRPERDGLSGLNLSREGSVVLESRPEAERARSTPERESAPETAARAVAQRLTRILGENGSLASGETGIEPSGDSTVDEITRAVSALAGPEGNGDHPPPASMSERRRAHRPQEPEDELQVSTRQIVVDDLAKVHVDTSRRTTPAQEEVADFAPPYNLRWVPFALLAGLGTIGLYEGLRRIVTGSASRIGETATQGYSGPLLTLGGGFLLFVSVYYLYRMLARED
;
A
#
# COMPACT_ATOMS: atom_id res chain seq x y z
N MET A 1 22.47 28.33 15.78
CA MET A 1 21.09 28.47 15.25
C MET A 1 20.45 27.09 15.27
N GLY A 2 19.48 26.87 16.16
CA GLY A 2 18.82 25.58 16.29
C GLY A 2 17.88 25.33 15.11
N ALA A 3 17.99 24.16 14.49
CA ALA A 3 17.03 23.70 13.49
C ALA A 3 15.67 23.53 14.18
N PHE A 4 14.78 24.49 13.94
CA PHE A 4 13.38 24.41 14.38
C PHE A 4 12.72 23.29 13.57
N CYS A 5 12.52 22.13 14.18
CA CYS A 5 11.63 21.10 13.63
C CYS A 5 10.22 21.68 13.58
N MET A 6 9.75 22.10 12.41
CA MET A 6 8.42 22.71 12.22
C MET A 6 7.27 21.72 12.46
N ALA A 7 7.56 20.42 12.56
CA ALA A 7 6.59 19.40 12.99
C ALA A 7 6.32 19.42 14.51
N GLY A 8 7.18 20.06 15.32
CA GLY A 8 7.16 19.99 16.80
C GLY A 8 5.86 20.43 17.49
N ASN A 9 4.99 21.16 16.78
CA ASN A 9 3.77 21.75 17.34
C ASN A 9 2.51 21.49 16.48
N MET A 10 2.58 20.61 15.47
CA MET A 10 1.43 20.34 14.63
C MET A 10 0.42 19.42 15.34
N ARG A 11 -0.86 19.69 15.13
CA ARG A 11 -1.99 18.88 15.62
C ARG A 11 -2.84 18.48 14.43
N THR A 12 -3.48 17.33 14.55
CA THR A 12 -4.38 16.82 13.51
C THR A 12 -5.57 17.78 13.38
N SER A 13 -5.84 18.24 12.17
CA SER A 13 -6.99 19.11 11.90
C SER A 13 -8.30 18.33 11.97
N ASP A 14 -9.43 19.04 12.01
CA ASP A 14 -10.76 18.41 11.95
C ASP A 14 -10.94 17.57 10.68
N THR A 15 -10.36 18.01 9.56
CA THR A 15 -10.38 17.25 8.30
C THR A 15 -9.64 15.92 8.43
N GLY A 16 -8.48 15.92 9.11
CA GLY A 16 -7.71 14.70 9.38
C GLY A 16 -8.45 13.76 10.34
N VAL A 17 -9.13 14.30 11.36
CA VAL A 17 -9.94 13.51 12.29
C VAL A 17 -11.12 12.87 11.58
N GLU A 18 -11.86 13.62 10.75
CA GLU A 18 -12.96 13.06 9.95
C GLU A 18 -12.48 11.99 8.96
N LEU A 19 -11.31 12.18 8.34
CA LEU A 19 -10.71 11.18 7.47
C LEU A 19 -10.51 9.85 8.21
N ILE A 20 -9.92 9.89 9.41
CA ILE A 20 -9.68 8.68 10.22
C ILE A 20 -11.02 8.05 10.64
N LYS A 21 -11.97 8.86 11.12
CA LYS A 21 -13.32 8.40 11.51
C LYS A 21 -14.02 7.66 10.37
N SER A 22 -13.88 8.14 9.14
CA SER A 22 -14.50 7.55 7.95
C SER A 22 -14.01 6.12 7.65
N PHE A 23 -12.76 5.79 8.00
CA PHE A 23 -12.19 4.46 7.77
C PHE A 23 -12.38 3.51 8.94
N GLU A 24 -12.30 4.00 10.18
CA GLU A 24 -12.41 3.14 11.38
C GLU A 24 -13.87 2.76 11.69
N GLY A 25 -14.80 3.68 11.44
CA GLY A 25 -16.20 3.52 11.78
C GLY A 25 -16.48 3.59 13.30
N PHE A 26 -17.67 4.03 13.67
CA PHE A 26 -18.05 4.20 15.08
C PHE A 26 -18.62 2.91 15.69
N ARG A 27 -18.10 2.51 16.86
CA ARG A 27 -18.62 1.40 17.66
C ARG A 27 -19.03 1.85 19.06
N ALA A 28 -20.35 1.92 19.28
CA ALA A 28 -20.93 2.37 20.55
C ALA A 28 -20.67 1.44 21.75
N ARG A 29 -20.44 0.14 21.51
CA ARG A 29 -20.21 -0.86 22.56
C ARG A 29 -18.87 -1.55 22.35
N ALA A 30 -18.17 -1.82 23.45
CA ALA A 30 -16.92 -2.57 23.41
C ALA A 30 -17.13 -3.97 22.83
N SER A 31 -16.32 -4.35 21.85
CA SER A 31 -16.34 -5.65 21.18
C SER A 31 -15.01 -6.36 21.38
N ARG A 32 -15.03 -7.68 21.56
CA ARG A 32 -13.81 -8.49 21.77
C ARG A 32 -13.20 -8.88 20.42
N LEU A 33 -11.90 -8.67 20.27
CA LEU A 33 -11.11 -9.09 19.11
C LEU A 33 -10.66 -10.55 19.27
N PRO A 34 -10.28 -11.23 18.17
CA PRO A 34 -9.70 -12.58 18.21
C PRO A 34 -8.50 -12.69 19.16
N ASP A 35 -7.70 -11.62 19.24
CA ASP A 35 -6.51 -11.52 20.10
C ASP A 35 -6.84 -11.31 21.59
N GLY A 36 -8.12 -11.34 21.96
CA GLY A 36 -8.60 -11.18 23.34
C GLY A 36 -8.72 -9.75 23.84
N LYS A 37 -8.17 -8.77 23.12
CA LYS A 37 -8.32 -7.34 23.42
C LYS A 37 -9.75 -6.85 23.17
N TRP A 38 -10.11 -5.74 23.81
CA TRP A 38 -11.38 -5.05 23.57
C TRP A 38 -11.15 -3.84 22.65
N LEU A 39 -12.16 -3.52 21.84
CA LEU A 39 -12.15 -2.39 20.93
C LEU A 39 -13.46 -1.61 21.06
N ILE A 40 -13.38 -0.28 21.13
CA ILE A 40 -14.50 0.62 21.35
C ILE A 40 -14.30 1.94 20.56
N GLY A 41 -15.39 2.64 20.21
CA GLY A 41 -15.32 3.93 19.53
C GLY A 41 -14.74 3.79 18.12
N TYR A 42 -13.75 4.64 17.80
CA TYR A 42 -13.01 4.66 16.52
C TYR A 42 -11.70 3.88 16.63
N GLY A 43 -11.78 2.59 16.98
CA GLY A 43 -10.59 1.73 17.04
C GLY A 43 -9.78 1.77 18.34
N HIS A 44 -10.28 2.42 19.40
CA HIS A 44 -9.58 2.51 20.68
C HIS A 44 -9.51 1.15 21.40
N THR A 45 -8.32 0.77 21.87
CA THR A 45 -8.09 -0.53 22.52
C THR A 45 -7.46 -0.46 23.92
N GLU A 46 -6.78 0.65 24.28
CA GLU A 46 -5.95 0.72 25.49
C GLU A 46 -6.77 0.65 26.79
N THR A 47 -7.86 1.41 26.87
CA THR A 47 -8.74 1.47 28.05
C THR A 47 -10.04 0.70 27.87
N ALA A 48 -10.20 0.04 26.73
CA ALA A 48 -11.41 -0.70 26.39
C ALA A 48 -11.56 -1.96 27.27
N ARG A 49 -12.77 -2.19 27.79
CA ARG A 49 -13.11 -3.35 28.62
C ARG A 49 -14.55 -3.79 28.39
N ALA A 50 -14.86 -5.00 28.82
CA ALA A 50 -16.19 -5.61 28.68
C ALA A 50 -17.29 -4.68 29.23
N GLY A 51 -18.40 -4.57 28.49
CA GLY A 51 -19.58 -3.83 28.93
C GLY A 51 -19.51 -2.30 28.81
N LEU A 52 -18.37 -1.72 28.43
CA LEU A 52 -18.29 -0.29 28.18
C LEU A 52 -19.17 0.13 26.99
N LYS A 53 -19.79 1.30 27.16
CA LYS A 53 -20.52 2.02 26.12
C LYS A 53 -19.99 3.45 26.05
N VAL A 54 -19.95 4.00 24.85
CA VAL A 54 -19.39 5.32 24.57
C VAL A 54 -20.29 6.06 23.58
N SER A 55 -20.46 7.38 23.76
CA SER A 55 -21.17 8.22 22.79
C SER A 55 -20.26 8.59 21.61
N PRO A 56 -20.78 9.00 20.45
CA PRO A 56 -19.94 9.48 19.35
C PRO A 56 -19.02 10.63 19.75
N PHE A 57 -19.50 11.53 20.61
CA PHE A 57 -18.75 12.66 21.14
C PHE A 57 -17.58 12.19 22.02
N ASP A 58 -17.86 11.31 23.00
CA ASP A 58 -16.82 10.79 23.88
C ASP A 58 -15.78 9.96 23.10
N ALA A 59 -16.20 9.21 22.08
CA ALA A 59 -15.30 8.43 21.23
C ALA A 59 -14.37 9.34 20.42
N GLU A 60 -14.85 10.49 19.96
CA GLU A 60 -14.00 11.48 19.29
C GLU A 60 -12.99 12.12 20.25
N LEU A 61 -13.40 12.42 21.49
CA LEU A 61 -12.47 12.92 22.51
C LEU A 61 -11.37 11.90 22.81
N ILE A 62 -11.74 10.62 22.95
CA ILE A 62 -10.76 9.53 23.14
C ILE A 62 -9.79 9.49 21.96
N LEU A 63 -10.30 9.52 20.72
CA LEU A 63 -9.49 9.52 19.51
C LEU A 63 -8.48 10.68 19.53
N ARG A 64 -8.95 11.92 19.70
CA ARG A 64 -8.10 13.12 19.64
C ARG A 64 -7.06 13.18 20.76
N TYR A 65 -7.48 13.00 22.00
CA TYR A 65 -6.63 13.29 23.16
C TYR A 65 -5.79 12.11 23.62
N ARG A 66 -6.19 10.87 23.28
CA ARG A 66 -5.46 9.67 23.66
C ARG A 66 -4.73 9.04 22.48
N ASP A 67 -5.47 8.66 21.44
CA ASP A 67 -4.93 7.83 20.37
C ASP A 67 -4.05 8.67 19.42
N LEU A 68 -4.56 9.80 18.94
CA LEU A 68 -3.83 10.68 18.02
C LEU A 68 -2.66 11.38 18.69
N LYS A 69 -2.79 11.79 19.95
CA LYS A 69 -1.70 12.47 20.67
C LYS A 69 -0.38 11.70 20.59
N ARG A 70 -0.41 10.38 20.78
CA ARG A 70 0.79 9.54 20.70
C ARG A 70 1.41 9.55 19.31
N ILE A 71 0.60 9.57 18.27
CA ILE A 71 1.05 9.58 16.87
C ILE A 71 1.62 10.95 16.52
N GLU A 72 0.93 12.03 16.90
CA GLU A 72 1.38 13.41 16.69
C GLU A 72 2.73 13.66 17.36
N ASP A 73 2.88 13.28 18.63
CA ASP A 73 4.14 13.42 19.38
C ASP A 73 5.28 12.62 18.71
N HIS A 74 4.96 11.46 18.13
CA HIS A 74 5.93 10.60 17.45
C HIS A 74 6.35 11.17 16.08
N LEU A 75 5.40 11.65 15.28
CA LEU A 75 5.69 12.32 14.01
C LEU A 75 6.52 13.58 14.22
N ALA A 76 6.23 14.34 15.28
CA ALA A 76 7.03 15.51 15.67
C ALA A 76 8.50 15.19 15.97
N GLN A 77 8.82 13.95 16.37
CA GLN A 77 10.18 13.50 16.65
C GLN A 77 10.88 12.88 15.43
N GLN A 78 10.13 12.20 14.57
CA GLN A 78 10.69 11.41 13.46
C GLN A 78 10.75 12.20 12.14
N VAL A 79 9.88 13.19 11.94
CA VAL A 79 9.83 13.98 10.71
C VAL A 79 10.65 15.25 10.86
N PHE A 80 11.71 15.36 10.06
CA PHE A 80 12.61 16.50 10.07
C PHE A 80 12.27 17.54 9.00
N THR A 81 11.52 17.14 7.97
CA THR A 81 11.10 18.01 6.87
C THR A 81 9.93 18.91 7.31
N PRO A 82 9.87 20.19 6.90
CA PRO A 82 8.71 21.03 7.13
C PRO A 82 7.47 20.47 6.44
N LEU A 83 6.39 20.28 7.20
CA LEU A 83 5.12 19.75 6.70
C LEU A 83 4.06 20.83 6.57
N ALA A 84 3.23 20.71 5.55
CA ALA A 84 1.93 21.38 5.48
C ALA A 84 0.88 20.64 6.33
N GLN A 85 -0.21 21.32 6.69
CA GLN A 85 -1.25 20.74 7.56
C GLN A 85 -1.88 19.47 6.96
N ASN A 86 -2.15 19.48 5.65
CA ASN A 86 -2.72 18.35 4.93
C ASN A 86 -1.74 17.17 4.82
N GLU A 87 -0.45 17.45 4.63
CA GLU A 87 0.61 16.42 4.67
C GLU A 87 0.64 15.76 6.05
N PHE A 88 0.61 16.58 7.12
CA PHE A 88 0.59 16.10 8.49
C PHE A 88 -0.65 15.24 8.80
N ASP A 89 -1.85 15.73 8.46
CA ASP A 89 -3.11 15.00 8.67
C ASP A 89 -3.12 13.65 7.95
N SER A 90 -2.59 13.60 6.72
CA SER A 90 -2.47 12.37 5.96
C SER A 90 -1.50 11.38 6.60
N LEU A 91 -0.32 11.85 7.04
CA LEU A 91 0.67 11.02 7.73
C LEU A 91 0.15 10.48 9.06
N VAL A 92 -0.64 11.27 9.81
CA VAL A 92 -1.30 10.81 11.04
C VAL A 92 -2.28 9.68 10.70
N SER A 93 -3.14 9.84 9.69
CA SER A 93 -4.09 8.80 9.27
C SER A 93 -3.38 7.52 8.80
N PHE A 94 -2.28 7.68 8.07
CA PHE A 94 -1.44 6.59 7.59
C PHE A 94 -0.79 5.82 8.76
N ALA A 95 -0.12 6.54 9.66
CA ALA A 95 0.55 5.98 10.84
C ALA A 95 -0.44 5.35 11.83
N PHE A 96 -1.65 5.88 11.95
CA PHE A 96 -2.73 5.27 12.73
C PHE A 96 -3.07 3.87 12.22
N ASN A 97 -3.08 3.67 10.89
CA ASN A 97 -3.43 2.38 10.30
C ASN A 97 -2.31 1.34 10.38
N ILE A 98 -1.09 1.72 9.99
CA ILE A 98 0.03 0.76 9.91
C ILE A 98 0.72 0.57 11.27
N GLY A 99 0.54 1.53 12.19
CA GLY A 99 1.21 1.58 13.47
C GLY A 99 2.60 2.22 13.41
N LEU A 100 3.03 2.82 14.52
CA LEU A 100 4.27 3.61 14.60
C LEU A 100 5.52 2.81 14.26
N LYS A 101 5.61 1.55 14.70
CA LYS A 101 6.77 0.70 14.40
C LYS A 101 6.93 0.43 12.89
N ALA A 102 5.82 0.24 12.18
CA ALA A 102 5.84 0.03 10.74
C ALA A 102 6.15 1.34 10.00
N PHE A 103 5.65 2.45 10.52
CA PHE A 103 5.94 3.79 10.01
C PHE A 103 7.44 4.12 10.09
N ASP A 104 8.09 3.85 11.22
CA ASP A 104 9.52 4.12 11.41
C ASP A 104 10.41 3.33 10.46
N ALA A 105 10.01 2.10 10.14
CA ALA A 105 10.73 1.23 9.22
C ALA A 105 10.30 1.42 7.75
N SER A 106 9.41 2.38 7.46
CA SER A 106 8.85 2.56 6.12
C SER A 106 9.70 3.45 5.23
N ASP A 107 9.71 3.13 3.94
CA ASP A 107 10.31 4.00 2.92
C ASP A 107 9.63 5.37 2.85
N VAL A 108 8.39 5.49 3.34
CA VAL A 108 7.65 6.76 3.43
C VAL A 108 8.41 7.76 4.29
N LEU A 109 8.84 7.36 5.49
CA LEU A 109 9.59 8.24 6.39
C LEU A 109 10.96 8.60 5.80
N ALA A 110 11.63 7.63 5.18
CA ALA A 110 12.93 7.84 4.53
C ALA A 110 12.83 8.88 3.40
N HIS A 111 11.89 8.71 2.47
CA HIS A 111 11.65 9.64 1.38
C HIS A 111 11.15 11.01 1.86
N LEU A 112 10.33 11.04 2.90
CA LEU A 112 9.85 12.30 3.47
C LEU A 112 11.01 13.10 4.07
N ASN A 113 11.91 12.45 4.81
CA ASN A 113 13.08 13.08 5.43
C ASN A 113 14.19 13.43 4.42
N SER A 114 14.24 12.79 3.24
CA SER A 114 15.07 13.25 2.12
C SER A 114 14.46 14.45 1.36
N GLY A 115 13.19 14.77 1.62
CA GLY A 115 12.45 15.85 0.95
C GLY A 115 11.68 15.41 -0.30
N ASP A 116 11.71 14.12 -0.64
CA ASP A 116 11.08 13.54 -1.83
C ASP A 116 9.61 13.18 -1.60
N ARG A 117 8.74 14.21 -1.61
CA ARG A 117 7.29 14.06 -1.38
C ARG A 117 6.61 13.10 -2.35
N ILE A 118 7.02 13.09 -3.63
CA ILE A 118 6.43 12.21 -4.64
C ILE A 118 6.76 10.75 -4.33
N LEU A 119 8.03 10.43 -4.07
CA LEU A 119 8.43 9.06 -3.69
C LEU A 119 7.79 8.63 -2.37
N ALA A 120 7.63 9.53 -1.40
CA ALA A 120 6.90 9.24 -0.17
C ALA A 120 5.44 8.84 -0.47
N SER A 121 4.76 9.55 -1.39
CA SER A 121 3.38 9.27 -1.78
C SER A 121 3.22 7.92 -2.52
N GLU A 122 4.20 7.55 -3.35
CA GLU A 122 4.25 6.25 -4.01
C GLU A 122 4.50 5.13 -3.00
N ALA A 123 5.42 5.36 -2.07
CA ALA A 123 5.68 4.44 -0.97
C ALA A 123 4.44 4.24 -0.10
N MET A 124 3.65 5.28 0.20
CA MET A 124 2.36 5.13 0.91
C MET A 124 1.40 4.20 0.15
N SER A 125 1.35 4.30 -1.18
CA SER A 125 0.51 3.46 -2.04
C SER A 125 0.94 1.97 -2.03
N SER A 126 2.17 1.66 -1.62
CA SER A 126 2.66 0.29 -1.48
C SER A 126 2.06 -0.46 -0.28
N TRP A 127 1.59 0.26 0.75
CA TRP A 127 0.99 -0.28 1.99
C TRP A 127 -0.48 -0.71 1.82
N ARG A 128 -0.70 -1.59 0.83
CA ARG A 128 -2.02 -2.11 0.42
C ARG A 128 -2.19 -3.62 0.60
N ARG A 129 -1.17 -4.30 1.14
CA ARG A 129 -1.16 -5.75 1.31
C ARG A 129 -1.42 -6.11 2.77
N GLY A 130 -2.15 -7.19 2.99
CA GLY A 130 -2.37 -7.76 4.32
C GLY A 130 -2.51 -9.28 4.23
N ARG A 131 -2.52 -9.93 5.40
CA ARG A 131 -2.67 -11.37 5.49
C ARG A 131 -4.16 -11.74 5.59
N VAL A 132 -4.65 -12.51 4.63
CA VAL A 132 -6.01 -13.06 4.60
C VAL A 132 -5.86 -14.57 4.42
N ASP A 133 -6.39 -15.36 5.35
CA ASP A 133 -6.29 -16.83 5.35
C ASP A 133 -4.84 -17.34 5.24
N GLY A 134 -3.91 -16.69 5.95
CA GLY A 134 -2.49 -17.05 5.95
C GLY A 134 -1.68 -16.52 4.75
N GLN A 135 -2.33 -16.08 3.67
CA GLN A 135 -1.69 -15.60 2.44
C GLN A 135 -1.62 -14.08 2.37
N ILE A 136 -0.54 -13.54 1.80
CA ILE A 136 -0.40 -12.09 1.59
C ILE A 136 -1.13 -11.70 0.30
N ARG A 137 -2.21 -10.93 0.43
CA ARG A 137 -3.02 -10.46 -0.69
C ARG A 137 -3.15 -8.94 -0.66
N VAL A 138 -3.41 -8.33 -1.82
CA VAL A 138 -3.80 -6.92 -1.90
C VAL A 138 -5.23 -6.80 -1.39
N ILE A 139 -5.47 -5.86 -0.47
CA ILE A 139 -6.78 -5.63 0.14
C ILE A 139 -7.35 -4.35 -0.46
N ASP A 140 -8.49 -4.46 -1.15
CA ASP A 140 -9.14 -3.33 -1.84
C ASP A 140 -9.44 -2.15 -0.90
N GLY A 141 -9.89 -2.44 0.34
CA GLY A 141 -10.11 -1.41 1.35
C GLY A 141 -8.85 -0.60 1.68
N LEU A 142 -7.68 -1.24 1.73
CA LEU A 142 -6.41 -0.53 1.94
C LEU A 142 -6.01 0.27 0.71
N VAL A 143 -6.26 -0.23 -0.50
CA VAL A 143 -5.99 0.54 -1.74
C VAL A 143 -6.76 1.85 -1.74
N ARG A 144 -8.07 1.81 -1.43
CA ARG A 144 -8.92 3.01 -1.36
C ARG A 144 -8.46 3.96 -0.25
N ARG A 145 -8.10 3.42 0.92
CA ARG A 145 -7.56 4.23 2.02
C ARG A 145 -6.29 4.97 1.62
N ARG A 146 -5.32 4.27 1.03
CA ARG A 146 -4.07 4.90 0.56
C ARG A 146 -4.30 5.93 -0.53
N ALA A 147 -5.24 5.70 -1.45
CA ALA A 147 -5.56 6.69 -2.48
C ALA A 147 -6.07 8.01 -1.87
N VAL A 148 -6.94 7.96 -0.86
CA VAL A 148 -7.46 9.18 -0.20
C VAL A 148 -6.39 9.85 0.65
N GLU A 149 -5.60 9.10 1.40
CA GLU A 149 -4.47 9.64 2.17
C GLU A 149 -3.44 10.31 1.25
N VAL A 150 -3.05 9.65 0.15
CA VAL A 150 -2.13 10.23 -0.84
C VAL A 150 -2.73 11.48 -1.50
N ALA A 151 -4.03 11.47 -1.81
CA ALA A 151 -4.71 12.64 -2.34
C ALA A 151 -4.67 13.81 -1.36
N MET A 152 -4.90 13.58 -0.06
CA MET A 152 -4.77 14.59 0.98
C MET A 152 -3.32 15.07 1.14
N PHE A 153 -2.36 14.15 1.09
CA PHE A 153 -0.93 14.45 1.21
C PHE A 153 -0.44 15.37 0.08
N LEU A 154 -0.87 15.10 -1.16
CA LEU A 154 -0.49 15.88 -2.34
C LEU A 154 -1.38 17.09 -2.61
N ASP A 155 -2.45 17.29 -1.84
CA ASP A 155 -3.29 18.47 -2.00
C ASP A 155 -2.51 19.75 -1.68
N THR A 156 -2.86 20.86 -2.32
CA THR A 156 -2.16 22.15 -2.11
C THR A 156 -3.14 23.16 -1.51
N PRO A 157 -3.06 23.45 -0.19
CA PRO A 157 -4.13 24.14 0.51
C PRO A 157 -4.15 25.67 0.36
N ARG A 158 -3.31 26.28 -0.49
CA ARG A 158 -3.17 27.76 -0.51
C ARG A 158 -3.62 28.46 -1.78
N GLN A 159 -3.45 27.86 -2.95
CA GLN A 159 -4.00 28.36 -4.21
C GLN A 159 -3.73 27.32 -5.27
N ARG A 160 -4.75 26.85 -5.99
CA ARG A 160 -4.50 26.07 -7.20
C ARG A 160 -3.91 27.01 -8.23
N VAL A 161 -2.67 26.77 -8.64
CA VAL A 161 -2.09 27.50 -9.76
C VAL A 161 -2.88 27.11 -11.00
N ALA A 162 -3.58 28.08 -11.61
CA ALA A 162 -4.30 27.83 -12.85
C ALA A 162 -3.27 27.62 -13.97
N ILE A 163 -3.19 26.39 -14.49
CA ILE A 163 -2.38 26.04 -15.64
C ILE A 163 -3.34 25.63 -16.76
N PRO A 164 -3.79 26.57 -17.61
CA PRO A 164 -4.74 26.26 -18.67
C PRO A 164 -4.11 25.27 -19.67
N SER A 165 -4.80 24.16 -19.94
CA SER A 165 -4.34 23.16 -20.91
C SER A 165 -4.21 23.71 -22.34
N ALA A 166 -4.85 24.85 -22.63
CA ALA A 166 -4.70 25.56 -23.89
C ALA A 166 -3.32 26.24 -24.03
N LEU A 167 -2.69 26.63 -22.92
CA LEU A 167 -1.38 27.28 -22.90
C LEU A 167 -0.23 26.29 -22.69
N VAL A 168 -0.47 25.23 -21.91
CA VAL A 168 0.54 24.20 -21.61
C VAL A 168 -0.03 22.84 -21.95
N ARG A 169 0.57 22.18 -22.96
CA ARG A 169 0.25 20.79 -23.29
C ARG A 169 1.12 19.87 -22.43
N PRO A 170 0.53 18.92 -21.68
CA PRO A 170 1.31 17.97 -20.91
C PRO A 170 2.02 16.99 -21.87
N GLU A 171 3.30 16.77 -21.64
CA GLU A 171 4.09 15.74 -22.32
C GLU A 171 4.37 14.59 -21.35
N ARG A 172 4.45 13.37 -21.89
CA ARG A 172 4.77 12.20 -21.07
C ARG A 172 6.25 12.26 -20.69
N ASP A 173 6.52 12.30 -19.40
CA ASP A 173 7.88 12.10 -18.92
C ASP A 173 8.32 10.65 -19.19
N GLY A 174 9.33 10.49 -20.05
CA GLY A 174 9.88 9.19 -20.44
C GLY A 174 10.69 8.51 -19.33
N LEU A 175 11.11 9.26 -18.30
CA LEU A 175 11.89 8.75 -17.19
C LEU A 175 11.01 8.17 -16.07
N SER A 176 9.75 8.63 -15.96
CA SER A 176 8.78 8.24 -14.94
C SER A 176 8.20 6.80 -15.08
N GLY A 177 8.92 5.88 -15.75
CA GLY A 177 8.39 4.55 -16.07
C GLY A 177 9.37 3.39 -16.10
N LEU A 178 10.66 3.59 -15.82
CA LEU A 178 11.68 2.55 -16.01
C LEU A 178 11.77 1.51 -14.86
N ASN A 179 10.88 1.54 -13.87
CA ASN A 179 10.87 0.58 -12.76
C ASN A 179 9.64 -0.34 -12.72
N LEU A 180 9.23 -0.86 -13.88
CA LEU A 180 8.55 -2.15 -13.95
C LEU A 180 9.12 -2.91 -15.14
N SER A 181 10.18 -3.69 -14.88
CA SER A 181 10.40 -4.91 -15.66
C SER A 181 9.17 -5.78 -15.46
N ARG A 182 8.14 -5.53 -16.29
CA ARG A 182 7.05 -6.46 -16.50
C ARG A 182 7.66 -7.55 -17.37
N GLU A 183 8.48 -8.41 -16.77
CA GLU A 183 8.85 -9.69 -17.38
C GLU A 183 7.54 -10.44 -17.61
N GLY A 184 7.13 -10.37 -18.85
CA GLY A 184 5.79 -10.65 -19.33
C GLY A 184 5.68 -10.13 -20.75
N SER A 185 6.74 -10.29 -21.54
CA SER A 185 6.61 -10.35 -22.98
C SER A 185 5.73 -11.57 -23.26
N VAL A 186 4.42 -11.34 -23.38
CA VAL A 186 3.58 -12.27 -24.12
C VAL A 186 4.08 -12.16 -25.56
N VAL A 187 5.01 -13.05 -25.93
CA VAL A 187 5.31 -13.34 -27.32
C VAL A 187 4.03 -13.93 -27.89
N LEU A 188 3.21 -13.07 -28.51
CA LEU A 188 2.18 -13.50 -29.43
C LEU A 188 2.92 -14.00 -30.67
N GLU A 189 3.35 -15.26 -30.60
CA GLU A 189 3.78 -15.98 -31.79
C GLU A 189 2.58 -16.03 -32.73
N SER A 190 2.67 -15.28 -33.82
CA SER A 190 1.71 -15.31 -34.91
C SER A 190 1.78 -16.71 -35.53
N ARG A 191 0.95 -17.62 -35.03
CA ARG A 191 0.79 -18.95 -35.61
C ARG A 191 0.43 -18.76 -37.10
N PRO A 192 1.20 -19.34 -38.04
CA PRO A 192 0.94 -19.15 -39.46
C PRO A 192 -0.46 -19.66 -39.80
N GLU A 193 -1.14 -18.88 -40.65
CA GLU A 193 -2.54 -19.01 -41.05
C GLU A 193 -2.95 -20.38 -41.61
N ALA A 194 -1.98 -21.23 -41.95
CA ALA A 194 -2.19 -22.54 -42.57
C ALA A 194 -2.80 -23.61 -41.63
N GLU A 195 -2.75 -23.44 -40.30
CA GLU A 195 -3.35 -24.40 -39.35
C GLU A 195 -4.75 -23.99 -38.85
N ARG A 196 -5.25 -22.80 -39.19
CA ARG A 196 -6.59 -22.36 -38.79
C ARG A 196 -7.73 -22.99 -39.59
N ALA A 197 -7.42 -23.68 -40.69
CA ALA A 197 -8.42 -24.26 -41.59
C ALA A 197 -8.82 -25.72 -41.25
N ARG A 198 -8.33 -26.30 -40.16
CA ARG A 198 -8.70 -27.69 -39.76
C ARG A 198 -8.96 -27.79 -38.27
N SER A 199 -9.99 -27.11 -37.77
CA SER A 199 -10.79 -27.50 -36.58
C SER A 199 -11.66 -26.34 -36.11
N THR A 200 -12.69 -26.00 -36.88
CA THR A 200 -13.88 -25.35 -36.34
C THR A 200 -14.97 -26.41 -36.25
N PRO A 201 -15.32 -26.93 -35.06
CA PRO A 201 -16.69 -27.36 -34.88
C PRO A 201 -17.54 -26.08 -34.98
N GLU A 202 -18.59 -26.12 -35.79
CA GLU A 202 -19.56 -25.02 -35.92
C GLU A 202 -19.95 -24.52 -34.52
N ARG A 203 -19.56 -23.28 -34.20
CA ARG A 203 -20.00 -22.62 -32.97
C ARG A 203 -21.47 -22.27 -33.16
N GLU A 204 -22.35 -23.11 -32.62
CA GLU A 204 -23.77 -22.77 -32.45
C GLU A 204 -23.87 -21.39 -31.80
N SER A 205 -24.70 -20.54 -32.38
CA SER A 205 -24.90 -19.19 -31.87
C SER A 205 -25.57 -19.25 -30.49
N ALA A 206 -25.23 -18.32 -29.59
CA ALA A 206 -25.80 -18.25 -28.23
C ALA A 206 -27.35 -18.38 -28.15
N PRO A 207 -28.16 -17.84 -29.09
CA PRO A 207 -29.61 -18.07 -29.06
C PRO A 207 -30.00 -19.51 -29.41
N GLU A 208 -29.22 -20.18 -30.25
CA GLU A 208 -29.47 -21.54 -30.71
C GLU A 208 -29.16 -22.58 -29.61
N THR A 209 -28.08 -22.36 -28.85
CA THR A 209 -27.75 -23.17 -27.67
C THR A 209 -28.82 -23.02 -26.57
N ALA A 210 -29.35 -21.80 -26.39
CA ALA A 210 -30.43 -21.55 -25.44
C ALA A 210 -31.74 -22.23 -25.88
N ALA A 211 -32.09 -22.17 -27.16
CA ALA A 211 -33.27 -22.86 -27.70
C ALA A 211 -33.17 -24.39 -27.54
N ARG A 212 -31.99 -24.96 -27.76
CA ARG A 212 -31.76 -26.40 -27.61
C ARG A 212 -31.86 -26.85 -26.15
N ALA A 213 -31.34 -26.05 -25.21
CA ALA A 213 -31.46 -26.34 -23.78
C ALA A 213 -32.92 -26.27 -23.29
N VAL A 214 -33.72 -25.33 -23.81
CA VAL A 214 -35.15 -25.23 -23.50
C VAL A 214 -35.92 -26.40 -24.11
N ALA A 215 -35.63 -26.77 -25.36
CA ALA A 215 -36.25 -27.92 -26.02
C ALA A 215 -35.98 -29.23 -25.25
N GLN A 216 -34.72 -29.49 -24.88
CA GLN A 216 -34.34 -30.67 -24.09
C GLN A 216 -35.00 -30.69 -22.71
N ARG A 217 -35.22 -29.51 -22.11
CA ARG A 217 -35.92 -29.38 -20.83
C ARG A 217 -37.42 -29.61 -20.97
N LEU A 218 -38.04 -29.18 -22.07
CA LEU A 218 -39.43 -29.47 -22.40
C LEU A 218 -39.65 -30.96 -22.68
N THR A 219 -38.75 -31.61 -23.41
CA THR A 219 -38.82 -33.07 -23.66
C THR A 219 -38.70 -33.87 -22.37
N ARG A 220 -37.87 -33.41 -21.42
CA ARG A 220 -37.72 -34.03 -20.10
C ARG A 220 -38.96 -33.83 -19.21
N ILE A 221 -39.65 -32.70 -19.34
CA ILE A 221 -40.87 -32.40 -18.56
C ILE A 221 -42.08 -33.14 -19.13
N LEU A 222 -42.16 -33.30 -20.45
CA LEU A 222 -43.35 -33.84 -21.10
C LEU A 222 -43.34 -35.37 -21.27
N GLY A 223 -42.18 -36.04 -21.23
CA GLY A 223 -42.09 -37.50 -21.39
C GLY A 223 -42.73 -38.02 -22.70
N GLU A 224 -42.78 -39.34 -22.89
CA GLU A 224 -43.13 -40.04 -24.15
C GLU A 224 -44.55 -39.81 -24.72
N ASN A 225 -45.35 -38.88 -24.18
CA ASN A 225 -46.69 -38.57 -24.69
C ASN A 225 -46.77 -37.29 -25.54
N GLY A 226 -45.64 -36.65 -25.85
CA GLY A 226 -45.60 -35.41 -26.65
C GLY A 226 -45.70 -35.59 -28.17
N SER A 227 -45.65 -36.81 -28.70
CA SER A 227 -45.56 -37.09 -30.15
C SER A 227 -46.90 -37.04 -30.90
N LEU A 228 -48.00 -36.60 -30.27
CA LEU A 228 -49.32 -36.49 -30.91
C LEU A 228 -49.89 -35.06 -31.01
N ALA A 229 -49.08 -34.03 -30.71
CA ALA A 229 -49.52 -32.63 -30.84
C ALA A 229 -48.81 -31.87 -31.98
N SER A 230 -48.33 -32.59 -33.00
CA SER A 230 -47.96 -32.00 -34.29
C SER A 230 -49.19 -31.93 -35.19
N GLY A 231 -50.11 -31.02 -34.86
CA GLY A 231 -51.19 -30.59 -35.74
C GLY A 231 -50.93 -29.15 -36.14
N GLU A 232 -50.37 -28.95 -37.33
CA GLU A 232 -50.32 -27.66 -38.00
C GLU A 232 -51.72 -27.08 -38.18
N THR A 233 -51.81 -25.74 -38.04
CA THR A 233 -52.69 -24.74 -38.69
C THR A 233 -53.13 -23.72 -37.64
N GLY A 234 -53.11 -22.41 -37.85
CA GLY A 234 -52.71 -21.55 -38.94
C GLY A 234 -52.72 -20.13 -38.38
N ILE A 235 -51.93 -19.24 -38.97
CA ILE A 235 -51.97 -17.81 -38.66
C ILE A 235 -53.24 -17.25 -39.31
N GLU A 236 -54.09 -16.56 -38.56
CA GLU A 236 -54.83 -15.38 -39.03
C GLU A 236 -55.16 -14.46 -37.81
N PRO A 237 -55.18 -13.12 -37.99
CA PRO A 237 -55.17 -12.14 -36.91
C PRO A 237 -56.55 -11.48 -36.66
N SER A 238 -56.92 -11.28 -35.39
CA SER A 238 -58.00 -10.38 -34.93
C SER A 238 -58.05 -10.49 -33.40
N GLY A 239 -58.25 -9.48 -32.56
CA GLY A 239 -58.61 -8.08 -32.65
C GLY A 239 -58.67 -7.57 -31.19
N ASP A 240 -58.73 -6.26 -30.99
CA ASP A 240 -58.60 -5.58 -29.69
C ASP A 240 -59.45 -6.18 -28.55
N SER A 241 -58.81 -6.72 -27.51
CA SER A 241 -59.47 -7.12 -26.27
C SER A 241 -59.76 -5.88 -25.41
N THR A 242 -61.03 -5.62 -25.16
CA THR A 242 -61.53 -4.40 -24.50
C THR A 242 -61.33 -4.41 -22.99
N VAL A 243 -61.25 -3.19 -22.41
CA VAL A 243 -60.97 -2.86 -21.00
C VAL A 243 -61.88 -3.59 -19.99
N ASP A 244 -63.06 -4.06 -20.42
CA ASP A 244 -64.04 -4.75 -19.57
C ASP A 244 -63.64 -6.19 -19.22
N GLU A 245 -62.83 -6.88 -20.04
CA GLU A 245 -62.33 -8.22 -19.71
C GLU A 245 -61.24 -8.18 -18.62
N ILE A 246 -60.38 -7.15 -18.67
CA ILE A 246 -59.35 -6.93 -17.66
C ILE A 246 -60.01 -6.55 -16.32
N THR A 247 -61.05 -5.71 -16.36
CA THR A 247 -61.76 -5.26 -15.16
C THR A 247 -62.55 -6.40 -14.49
N ARG A 248 -63.07 -7.35 -15.26
CA ARG A 248 -63.74 -8.56 -14.76
C ARG A 248 -62.76 -9.54 -14.11
N ALA A 249 -61.56 -9.69 -14.66
CA ALA A 249 -60.51 -10.54 -14.09
C ALA A 249 -59.96 -9.98 -12.77
N VAL A 250 -59.83 -8.65 -12.65
CA VAL A 250 -59.37 -7.99 -11.42
C VAL A 250 -60.42 -8.04 -10.30
N SER A 251 -61.70 -7.93 -10.64
CA SER A 251 -62.79 -8.01 -9.66
C SER A 251 -63.02 -9.43 -9.13
N ALA A 252 -62.61 -10.46 -9.87
CA ALA A 252 -62.68 -11.86 -9.41
C ALA A 252 -61.62 -12.22 -8.33
N LEU A 253 -60.57 -11.41 -8.17
CA LEU A 253 -59.58 -11.58 -7.09
C LEU A 253 -59.98 -10.95 -5.76
N ALA A 254 -61.01 -10.10 -5.74
CA ALA A 254 -61.46 -9.39 -4.55
C ALA A 254 -62.79 -9.98 -4.04
N GLY A 255 -62.75 -11.23 -3.57
CA GLY A 255 -63.86 -11.86 -2.84
C GLY A 255 -63.83 -11.52 -1.34
N PRO A 256 -64.99 -11.38 -0.64
CA PRO A 256 -65.06 -10.79 0.69
C PRO A 256 -65.37 -11.85 1.76
N GLU A 257 -64.37 -12.44 2.41
CA GLU A 257 -64.53 -13.01 3.77
C GLU A 257 -63.18 -12.97 4.51
N GLY A 258 -63.10 -12.12 5.53
CA GLY A 258 -62.06 -12.20 6.54
C GLY A 258 -62.59 -12.94 7.76
N ASN A 259 -61.87 -13.97 8.21
CA ASN A 259 -61.36 -14.09 9.59
C ASN A 259 -60.59 -15.41 9.75
N GLY A 260 -59.33 -15.35 10.15
CA GLY A 260 -58.53 -16.54 10.50
C GLY A 260 -57.09 -16.16 10.78
N ASP A 261 -56.64 -16.39 12.02
CA ASP A 261 -55.33 -16.03 12.58
C ASP A 261 -54.14 -16.34 11.65
N HIS A 262 -53.42 -15.30 11.22
CA HIS A 262 -52.12 -15.43 10.59
C HIS A 262 -51.06 -14.61 11.36
N PRO A 263 -49.93 -15.23 11.79
CA PRO A 263 -48.84 -14.50 12.42
C PRO A 263 -48.15 -13.56 11.41
N PRO A 264 -47.50 -12.48 11.88
CA PRO A 264 -46.90 -11.47 11.00
C PRO A 264 -45.80 -12.08 10.12
N PRO A 265 -45.53 -11.50 8.93
CA PRO A 265 -44.59 -12.08 7.98
C PRO A 265 -43.16 -12.09 8.56
N ALA A 266 -42.49 -13.22 8.38
CA ALA A 266 -41.13 -13.49 8.84
C ALA A 266 -40.11 -12.45 8.33
N SER A 267 -39.16 -12.10 9.19
CA SER A 267 -38.10 -11.12 8.88
C SER A 267 -37.18 -11.59 7.74
N MET A 268 -36.51 -10.66 7.06
CA MET A 268 -35.53 -10.95 6.00
C MET A 268 -34.46 -11.99 6.42
N SER A 269 -34.16 -12.05 7.72
CA SER A 269 -33.25 -13.01 8.35
C SER A 269 -33.76 -14.46 8.36
N GLU A 270 -35.07 -14.68 8.49
CA GLU A 270 -35.68 -16.02 8.49
C GLU A 270 -35.85 -16.57 7.07
N ARG A 271 -36.20 -15.69 6.12
CA ARG A 271 -36.33 -16.06 4.70
C ARG A 271 -34.99 -16.54 4.10
N ARG A 272 -33.87 -15.99 4.58
CA ARG A 272 -32.51 -16.42 4.19
C ARG A 272 -32.12 -17.78 4.78
N ARG A 273 -32.72 -18.17 5.91
CA ARG A 273 -32.43 -19.44 6.58
C ARG A 273 -33.22 -20.61 5.98
N ALA A 274 -34.39 -20.32 5.39
CA ALA A 274 -35.24 -21.30 4.70
C ALA A 274 -34.78 -21.65 3.27
N HIS A 275 -33.88 -20.87 2.67
CA HIS A 275 -33.39 -21.09 1.29
C HIS A 275 -31.93 -21.58 1.25
N ARG A 276 -31.58 -22.51 2.14
CA ARG A 276 -30.33 -23.29 2.02
C ARG A 276 -30.61 -24.46 1.07
N PRO A 277 -29.95 -24.55 -0.10
CA PRO A 277 -30.08 -25.73 -0.96
C PRO A 277 -29.60 -26.96 -0.19
N GLN A 278 -30.36 -28.05 -0.22
CA GLN A 278 -29.88 -29.36 0.21
C GLN A 278 -28.81 -29.81 -0.79
N GLU A 279 -27.62 -30.15 -0.28
CA GLU A 279 -26.58 -30.82 -1.06
C GLU A 279 -27.05 -32.23 -1.44
N PRO A 280 -26.88 -32.67 -2.70
CA PRO A 280 -27.08 -34.06 -3.04
C PRO A 280 -25.90 -34.87 -2.48
N GLU A 281 -26.22 -35.88 -1.66
CA GLU A 281 -25.30 -36.97 -1.35
C GLU A 281 -25.18 -37.85 -2.60
N ASP A 282 -24.14 -37.62 -3.40
CA ASP A 282 -23.69 -38.57 -4.42
C ASP A 282 -22.24 -38.98 -4.10
N GLU A 283 -22.07 -40.26 -3.81
CA GLU A 283 -20.80 -40.94 -3.63
C GLU A 283 -19.95 -40.81 -4.91
N LEU A 284 -18.88 -40.01 -4.87
CA LEU A 284 -17.87 -39.96 -5.92
C LEU A 284 -16.52 -40.43 -5.36
N GLN A 285 -16.18 -41.66 -5.74
CA GLN A 285 -14.90 -42.31 -5.51
C GLN A 285 -13.73 -41.41 -5.95
N VAL A 286 -12.86 -41.08 -5.00
CA VAL A 286 -11.62 -40.35 -5.24
C VAL A 286 -10.60 -41.31 -5.87
N SER A 287 -10.47 -41.27 -7.19
CA SER A 287 -9.35 -41.90 -7.90
C SER A 287 -8.06 -41.16 -7.56
N THR A 288 -7.25 -41.73 -6.68
CA THR A 288 -5.93 -41.23 -6.28
C THR A 288 -4.95 -41.39 -7.44
N ARG A 289 -4.65 -40.32 -8.17
CA ARG A 289 -3.39 -40.21 -8.92
C ARG A 289 -2.45 -39.31 -8.12
N GLN A 290 -1.67 -39.94 -7.25
CA GLN A 290 -0.50 -39.32 -6.62
C GLN A 290 0.53 -39.02 -7.72
N ILE A 291 0.73 -37.75 -8.03
CA ILE A 291 1.95 -37.30 -8.71
C ILE A 291 2.92 -36.93 -7.58
N VAL A 292 3.88 -37.82 -7.31
CA VAL A 292 5.01 -37.53 -6.42
C VAL A 292 5.99 -36.70 -7.22
N VAL A 293 6.14 -35.43 -6.86
CA VAL A 293 7.22 -34.58 -7.35
C VAL A 293 8.37 -34.72 -6.34
N ASP A 294 9.49 -35.27 -6.81
CA ASP A 294 10.70 -35.50 -6.03
C ASP A 294 11.58 -34.24 -6.08
N ASP A 295 11.57 -33.47 -4.99
CA ASP A 295 12.20 -32.13 -4.88
C ASP A 295 13.69 -32.17 -4.45
N LEU A 296 14.40 -33.30 -4.62
CA LEU A 296 15.78 -33.46 -4.14
C LEU A 296 16.90 -33.31 -5.20
N ALA A 297 16.64 -32.62 -6.32
CA ALA A 297 17.72 -32.27 -7.25
C ALA A 297 18.50 -31.03 -6.75
N LYS A 298 19.79 -31.21 -6.40
CA LYS A 298 20.70 -30.10 -6.07
C LYS A 298 20.90 -29.20 -7.28
N VAL A 299 20.30 -28.01 -7.24
CA VAL A 299 20.50 -26.93 -8.21
C VAL A 299 21.94 -26.41 -8.10
N HIS A 300 22.73 -26.58 -9.16
CA HIS A 300 24.01 -25.87 -9.32
C HIS A 300 23.71 -24.43 -9.74
N VAL A 301 24.02 -23.48 -8.87
CA VAL A 301 23.93 -22.04 -9.16
C VAL A 301 25.27 -21.62 -9.76
N ASP A 302 25.25 -21.24 -11.04
CA ASP A 302 26.41 -20.67 -11.72
C ASP A 302 26.65 -19.24 -11.18
N THR A 303 27.72 -19.07 -10.39
CA THR A 303 28.08 -17.82 -9.72
C THR A 303 28.83 -16.83 -10.61
N SER A 304 29.05 -17.15 -11.89
CA SER A 304 29.84 -16.32 -12.82
C SER A 304 29.15 -15.01 -13.24
N ARG A 305 27.88 -14.79 -12.89
CA ARG A 305 27.08 -13.60 -13.29
C ARG A 305 26.44 -12.83 -12.14
N ARG A 306 27.14 -12.69 -11.00
CA ARG A 306 26.75 -11.74 -9.97
C ARG A 306 27.56 -10.44 -10.11
N THR A 307 27.11 -9.56 -11.00
CA THR A 307 27.42 -8.13 -10.94
C THR A 307 26.18 -7.40 -10.45
N THR A 308 26.27 -6.84 -9.25
CA THR A 308 25.24 -6.01 -8.63
C THR A 308 25.28 -4.62 -9.30
N PRO A 309 24.15 -4.04 -9.75
CA PRO A 309 24.16 -2.74 -10.45
C PRO A 309 24.66 -1.56 -9.59
N ALA A 310 24.84 -1.76 -8.29
CA ALA A 310 25.27 -0.73 -7.34
C ALA A 310 26.79 -0.56 -7.24
N GLN A 311 27.60 -1.30 -8.01
CA GLN A 311 29.07 -1.12 -8.00
C GLN A 311 29.64 -0.38 -9.22
N GLU A 312 28.88 -0.23 -10.30
CA GLU A 312 29.37 0.47 -11.51
C GLU A 312 29.39 2.00 -11.35
N GLU A 313 28.39 2.62 -10.72
CA GLU A 313 28.34 4.08 -10.56
C GLU A 313 29.38 4.65 -9.55
N VAL A 314 29.96 3.81 -8.69
CA VAL A 314 31.01 4.24 -7.74
C VAL A 314 32.42 3.96 -8.28
N ALA A 315 32.55 3.14 -9.32
CA ALA A 315 33.85 2.83 -9.93
C ALA A 315 34.42 4.00 -10.74
N ASP A 316 33.55 4.86 -11.30
CA ASP A 316 33.96 5.99 -12.14
C ASP A 316 34.57 7.17 -11.36
N PHE A 317 34.39 7.20 -10.03
CA PHE A 317 35.00 8.20 -9.14
C PHE A 317 36.16 7.66 -8.29
N ALA A 318 36.50 6.38 -8.43
CA ALA A 318 37.65 5.81 -7.76
C ALA A 318 38.93 6.14 -8.56
N PRO A 319 39.95 6.79 -7.98
CA PRO A 319 41.23 6.91 -8.64
C PRO A 319 41.75 5.50 -8.97
N PRO A 320 42.52 5.33 -10.07
CA PRO A 320 43.08 4.03 -10.47
C PRO A 320 43.77 3.38 -9.26
N TYR A 321 43.73 2.04 -9.18
CA TYR A 321 44.16 1.23 -8.04
C TYR A 321 45.49 1.67 -7.41
N ASN A 322 46.39 2.21 -8.23
CA ASN A 322 47.73 2.70 -7.93
C ASN A 322 47.78 4.07 -7.22
N LEU A 323 46.65 4.80 -7.12
CA LEU A 323 46.56 6.14 -6.50
C LEU A 323 45.60 6.23 -5.31
N ARG A 324 44.98 5.12 -4.89
CA ARG A 324 44.03 5.11 -3.75
C ARG A 324 44.66 5.54 -2.42
N TRP A 325 45.99 5.48 -2.30
CA TRP A 325 46.75 5.93 -1.11
C TRP A 325 47.00 7.45 -1.09
N VAL A 326 46.94 8.12 -2.25
CA VAL A 326 47.23 9.55 -2.41
C VAL A 326 46.41 10.46 -1.49
N PRO A 327 45.07 10.32 -1.37
CA PRO A 327 44.29 11.18 -0.47
C PRO A 327 44.69 10.99 1.00
N PHE A 328 45.02 9.77 1.43
CA PHE A 328 45.44 9.50 2.80
C PHE A 328 46.86 10.01 3.09
N ALA A 329 47.77 9.95 2.11
CA ALA A 329 49.09 10.54 2.21
C ALA A 329 49.03 12.08 2.27
N LEU A 330 48.15 12.71 1.49
CA LEU A 330 47.92 14.16 1.54
C LEU A 330 47.34 14.58 2.88
N LEU A 331 46.36 13.85 3.41
CA LEU A 331 45.79 14.11 4.74
C LEU A 331 46.83 13.89 5.85
N ALA A 332 47.63 12.84 5.79
CA ALA A 332 48.73 12.64 6.72
C ALA A 332 49.74 13.81 6.67
N GLY A 333 50.08 14.29 5.47
CA GLY A 333 50.91 15.48 5.27
C GLY A 333 50.30 16.74 5.91
N LEU A 334 49.02 17.03 5.64
CA LEU A 334 48.29 18.13 6.27
C LEU A 334 48.25 18.01 7.80
N GLY A 335 48.06 16.80 8.32
CA GLY A 335 48.11 16.50 9.75
C GLY A 335 49.48 16.76 10.36
N THR A 336 50.58 16.35 9.69
CA THR A 336 51.95 16.63 10.16
C THR A 336 52.26 18.13 10.18
N ILE A 337 51.82 18.88 9.16
CA ILE A 337 52.00 20.33 9.07
C ILE A 337 51.21 21.02 10.18
N GLY A 338 49.95 20.62 10.40
CA GLY A 338 49.11 21.16 11.47
C GLY A 338 49.67 20.89 12.87
N LEU A 339 50.19 19.67 13.09
CA LEU A 339 50.85 19.29 14.34
C LEU A 339 52.14 20.08 14.57
N TYR A 340 52.99 20.21 13.54
CA TYR A 340 54.26 20.95 13.61
C TYR A 340 54.03 22.44 13.88
N GLU A 341 53.13 23.08 13.13
CA GLU A 341 52.83 24.51 13.29
C GLU A 341 52.12 24.79 14.62
N GLY A 342 51.23 23.90 15.07
CA GLY A 342 50.63 23.97 16.40
C GLY A 342 51.70 23.89 17.51
N LEU A 343 52.65 22.95 17.41
CA LEU A 343 53.69 22.75 18.42
C LEU A 343 54.69 23.91 18.40
N ARG A 344 55.07 24.38 17.21
CA ARG A 344 55.90 25.58 17.02
C ARG A 344 55.26 26.78 17.70
N ARG A 345 53.96 27.03 17.48
CA ARG A 345 53.23 28.14 18.11
C ARG A 345 53.14 28.03 19.63
N ILE A 346 53.05 26.82 20.19
CA ILE A 346 53.11 26.61 21.64
C ILE A 346 54.51 26.95 22.18
N VAL A 347 55.56 26.54 21.48
CA VAL A 347 56.95 26.78 21.91
C VAL A 347 57.36 28.25 21.72
N THR A 348 57.01 28.89 20.61
CA THR A 348 57.36 30.29 20.31
C THR A 348 56.39 31.30 20.92
N GLY A 349 55.10 30.96 21.09
CA GLY A 349 54.08 31.81 21.71
C GLY A 349 54.17 31.90 23.23
N SER A 350 55.06 31.13 23.86
CA SER A 350 55.42 31.29 25.28
C SER A 350 56.36 32.49 25.54
N ALA A 351 56.94 33.11 24.51
CA ALA A 351 57.91 34.20 24.68
C ALA A 351 57.32 35.62 24.59
N SER A 352 56.05 35.79 24.19
CA SER A 352 55.42 37.11 24.04
C SER A 352 54.01 37.11 24.66
N ARG A 353 53.93 37.09 26.00
CA ARG A 353 52.67 37.32 26.71
C ARG A 353 52.70 38.65 27.45
N ILE A 354 52.54 39.75 26.73
CA ILE A 354 51.94 40.97 27.29
C ILE A 354 50.98 41.53 26.23
N GLY A 355 49.69 41.17 26.39
CA GLY A 355 48.56 41.90 25.81
C GLY A 355 48.12 41.49 24.42
N GLU A 356 47.33 40.42 24.27
CA GLU A 356 46.25 40.37 23.26
C GLU A 356 45.25 39.22 23.53
N THR A 357 44.04 39.40 22.99
CA THR A 357 42.74 38.77 23.32
C THR A 357 42.68 37.24 23.55
N ALA A 358 41.75 36.81 24.42
CA ALA A 358 41.52 35.44 24.89
C ALA A 358 41.26 34.37 23.79
N THR A 359 41.04 34.77 22.54
CA THR A 359 40.86 33.88 21.39
C THR A 359 42.18 33.40 20.77
N GLN A 360 43.31 34.09 20.98
CA GLN A 360 44.59 33.68 20.39
C GLN A 360 45.33 32.59 21.19
N GLY A 361 45.06 32.47 22.50
CA GLY A 361 45.76 31.52 23.38
C GLY A 361 45.45 30.03 23.14
N TYR A 362 44.30 29.73 22.53
CA TYR A 362 43.85 28.34 22.29
C TYR A 362 44.17 27.82 20.88
N SER A 363 44.64 28.69 19.97
CA SER A 363 44.92 28.32 18.58
C SER A 363 46.03 27.27 18.44
N GLY A 364 47.10 27.38 19.23
CA GLY A 364 48.21 26.41 19.24
C GLY A 364 47.78 25.01 19.71
N PRO A 365 47.25 24.86 20.93
CA PRO A 365 46.78 23.57 21.46
C PRO A 365 45.67 22.92 20.62
N LEU A 366 44.79 23.72 20.01
CA LEU A 366 43.72 23.21 19.17
C LEU A 366 44.24 22.71 17.82
N LEU A 367 45.22 23.41 17.21
CA LEU A 367 45.91 22.92 16.01
C LEU A 367 46.72 21.64 16.27
N THR A 368 47.39 21.52 17.42
CA THR A 368 48.16 20.30 17.74
C THR A 368 47.25 19.10 17.93
N LEU A 369 46.15 19.24 18.67
CA LEU A 369 45.20 18.16 18.87
C LEU A 369 44.48 17.79 17.56
N GLY A 370 44.03 18.78 16.79
CA GLY A 370 43.38 18.54 15.49
C GLY A 370 44.32 17.92 14.47
N GLY A 371 45.54 18.44 14.33
CA GLY A 371 46.57 17.91 13.44
C GLY A 371 47.03 16.50 13.83
N GLY A 372 47.23 16.26 15.14
CA GLY A 372 47.60 14.95 15.66
C GLY A 372 46.51 13.89 15.46
N PHE A 373 45.24 14.24 15.69
CA PHE A 373 44.11 13.33 15.44
C PHE A 373 43.97 13.00 13.95
N LEU A 374 44.07 14.02 13.09
CA LEU A 374 43.97 13.84 11.64
C LEU A 374 45.13 12.99 11.09
N LEU A 375 46.35 13.16 11.62
CA LEU A 375 47.50 12.32 11.32
C LEU A 375 47.26 10.87 11.76
N PHE A 376 46.80 10.64 12.98
CA PHE A 376 46.55 9.30 13.51
C PHE A 376 45.53 8.53 12.67
N VAL A 377 44.39 9.17 12.36
CA VAL A 377 43.36 8.57 11.51
C VAL A 377 43.90 8.28 10.11
N SER A 378 44.63 9.22 9.51
CA SER A 378 45.17 9.07 8.15
C SER A 378 46.20 7.94 8.06
N VAL A 379 47.10 7.83 9.04
CA VAL A 379 48.10 6.75 9.12
C VAL A 379 47.44 5.40 9.39
N TYR A 380 46.43 5.34 10.25
CA TYR A 380 45.67 4.11 10.51
C TYR A 380 44.98 3.59 9.24
N TYR A 381 44.35 4.46 8.46
CA TYR A 381 43.72 4.07 7.20
C TYR A 381 44.73 3.72 6.11
N LEU A 382 45.88 4.42 6.05
CA LEU A 382 46.98 4.07 5.14
C LEU A 382 47.56 2.69 5.46
N TYR A 383 47.79 2.39 6.74
CA TYR A 383 48.25 1.08 7.19
C TYR A 383 47.22 -0.03 6.89
N ARG A 384 45.95 0.22 7.17
CA ARG A 384 44.86 -0.74 6.88
C ARG A 384 44.69 -0.98 5.38
N MET A 385 45.00 0.02 4.55
CA MET A 385 44.96 -0.12 3.11
C MET A 385 46.11 -0.99 2.59
N LEU A 386 47.33 -0.76 3.07
CA LEU A 386 48.51 -1.59 2.72
C LEU A 386 48.39 -3.02 3.24
N ALA A 387 47.82 -3.23 4.44
CA ALA A 387 47.64 -4.54 5.05
C ALA A 387 46.49 -5.39 4.42
N ARG A 388 45.78 -4.86 3.42
CA ARG A 388 44.74 -5.58 2.65
C ARG A 388 45.23 -6.02 1.26
N GLU A 389 46.52 -5.82 0.95
CA GLU A 389 47.14 -6.27 -0.30
C GLU A 389 47.69 -7.71 -0.25
N ASP A 390 47.57 -8.41 0.89
CA ASP A 390 47.70 -9.87 1.03
C ASP A 390 46.31 -10.53 1.19
#